data_AF-A0A8S1DJR2-F1
#
_entry.id   AF-A0A8S1DJR2-F1
#
_cell.length_a   1.000
_cell.length_b   1.000
_cell.length_c   1.000
_cell.angle_alpha   90.00
_cell.angle_beta   90.00
_cell.angle_gamma   90.00
#
_symmetry.space_group_name_H-M   'P 1'
#
loop_
_entity.id
_entity.type
_entity.pdbx_description
1 polymer ?
#
loop_
_entity_poly.entity_id
_entity_poly.type
_entity_poly.pdbx_seq_one_letter_code
_entity_poly.pdbx_strand_id
1 'polypeptide(L)'
;MLTNTLSQKSGNSRVKTGEARTKANSCVVTLGWLDVFRAEIESVLQLKLQKRPRGSEVLSAYLRQCNEPPWTSYFIRYKDIIDDQWGKSHFNWKVGASNYHILRTGCYPYIKYHCTKRSHQDLTIEDKFFRFIKCINLGLPCLAYGIAAVYLIQHVEMVDVNNQQVPIFFLYEEDKGSLY
;
A
#
# COMPACT_ATOMS: atom_id res chain seq x y z
N MET A 1 52.28 33.30 49.54
CA MET A 1 51.87 33.48 50.95
C MET A 1 50.76 32.51 51.26
N LEU A 2 51.02 31.61 52.22
CA LEU A 2 50.09 31.04 53.22
C LEU A 2 48.93 30.19 52.66
N THR A 3 49.00 28.85 52.57
CA THR A 3 48.93 27.80 53.63
C THR A 3 47.89 28.03 54.72
N ASN A 4 47.10 26.96 54.98
CA ASN A 4 46.52 26.47 56.25
C ASN A 4 45.00 26.24 56.18
N THR A 5 44.36 25.21 56.75
CA THR A 5 44.75 23.98 57.49
C THR A 5 43.46 23.19 57.80
N LEU A 6 43.57 21.85 57.80
CA LEU A 6 43.05 20.86 58.79
C LEU A 6 41.56 20.82 59.25
N SER A 7 40.96 19.63 59.15
CA SER A 7 40.28 18.90 60.25
C SER A 7 40.06 17.42 59.84
N GLN A 8 40.81 16.42 60.37
CA GLN A 8 40.44 15.47 61.47
C GLN A 8 38.99 14.95 61.46
N LYS A 9 38.61 13.68 61.73
CA LYS A 9 39.24 12.40 62.11
C LYS A 9 38.10 11.33 62.11
N SER A 10 38.49 10.05 62.21
CA SER A 10 37.80 8.96 62.94
C SER A 10 36.91 7.98 62.15
N GLY A 11 37.18 6.67 62.32
CA GLY A 11 36.20 5.61 62.07
C GLY A 11 36.77 4.27 61.63
N ASN A 12 37.35 3.53 62.58
CA ASN A 12 37.94 2.20 62.41
C ASN A 12 36.87 1.06 62.40
N SER A 13 37.14 0.00 61.63
CA SER A 13 36.77 -1.41 61.83
C SER A 13 35.30 -1.85 61.87
N ARG A 14 34.91 -2.69 60.88
CA ARG A 14 34.29 -3.99 61.18
C ARG A 14 34.43 -4.98 60.01
N VAL A 15 35.27 -5.99 60.23
CA VAL A 15 35.29 -7.27 59.50
C VAL A 15 33.94 -7.98 59.69
N LYS A 16 33.31 -8.44 58.60
CA LYS A 16 32.45 -9.64 58.58
C LYS A 16 32.58 -10.38 57.24
N THR A 17 33.35 -11.44 57.31
CA THR A 17 33.14 -12.78 56.71
C THR A 17 31.89 -13.02 55.85
N GLY A 18 32.15 -13.55 54.66
CA GLY A 18 31.49 -14.75 54.11
C GLY A 18 30.12 -14.57 53.43
N GLU A 19 30.09 -14.69 52.10
CA GLU A 19 29.32 -15.75 51.43
C GLU A 19 29.59 -15.70 49.92
N ALA A 20 30.21 -16.77 49.41
CA ALA A 20 30.31 -17.05 48.00
C ALA A 20 28.90 -17.35 47.45
N ARG A 21 28.46 -16.62 46.43
CA ARG A 21 27.30 -17.00 45.63
C ARG A 21 27.65 -16.98 44.15
N THR A 22 28.04 -18.16 43.71
CA THR A 22 28.02 -18.67 42.33
C THR A 22 26.89 -18.00 41.53
N LYS A 23 27.22 -17.12 40.59
CA LYS A 23 26.29 -16.77 39.50
C LYS A 23 26.69 -17.58 38.29
N ALA A 24 25.87 -18.59 38.07
CA ALA A 24 25.90 -19.47 36.93
C ALA A 24 25.89 -18.68 35.63
N ASN A 25 26.77 -19.11 34.73
CA ASN A 25 26.68 -18.89 33.30
C ASN A 25 25.29 -19.31 32.82
N SER A 26 24.53 -18.40 32.22
CA SER A 26 23.43 -18.77 31.34
C SER A 26 23.73 -18.21 29.95
N CYS A 27 24.36 -19.06 29.17
CA CYS A 27 24.47 -18.95 27.72
C CYS A 27 23.03 -18.97 27.17
N VAL A 28 22.56 -17.84 26.62
CA VAL A 28 21.25 -17.78 25.95
C VAL A 28 21.39 -18.48 24.61
N VAL A 29 21.05 -19.76 24.61
CA VAL A 29 21.03 -20.63 23.43
C VAL A 29 19.72 -20.40 22.66
N THR A 30 19.85 -19.77 21.49
CA THR A 30 18.99 -19.85 20.29
C THR A 30 17.46 -19.93 20.48
N LEU A 31 16.81 -18.77 20.52
CA LEU A 31 15.38 -18.61 20.18
C LEU A 31 15.24 -18.42 18.64
N GLY A 32 15.61 -19.43 17.86
CA GLY A 32 15.75 -19.27 16.40
C GLY A 32 14.57 -19.76 15.55
N TRP A 33 13.69 -20.60 16.08
CA TRP A 33 12.67 -21.30 15.27
C TRP A 33 11.23 -20.92 15.65
N LEU A 34 10.94 -20.78 16.94
CA LEU A 34 9.61 -20.37 17.40
C LEU A 34 9.31 -18.90 17.06
N ASP A 35 10.31 -18.04 17.07
CA ASP A 35 10.17 -16.62 16.72
C ASP A 35 9.99 -16.43 15.21
N VAL A 36 10.70 -17.22 14.39
CA VAL A 36 10.52 -17.25 12.93
C VAL A 36 9.15 -17.80 12.57
N PHE A 37 8.75 -18.92 13.18
CA PHE A 37 7.44 -19.52 12.96
C PHE A 37 6.30 -18.61 13.46
N ARG A 38 6.49 -17.94 14.61
CA ARG A 38 5.54 -16.95 15.12
C ARG A 38 5.46 -15.74 14.20
N ALA A 39 6.58 -15.22 13.68
CA ALA A 39 6.58 -14.12 12.73
C ALA A 39 5.86 -14.48 11.41
N GLU A 40 5.98 -15.72 10.96
CA GLU A 40 5.32 -16.21 9.76
C GLU A 40 3.82 -16.48 9.97
N ILE A 41 3.44 -17.01 11.13
CA ILE A 41 2.03 -17.16 11.53
C ILE A 41 1.37 -15.78 11.71
N GLU A 42 2.06 -14.84 12.37
CA GLU A 42 1.60 -13.46 12.56
C GLU A 42 1.52 -12.69 11.25
N SER A 43 2.44 -12.90 10.31
CA SER A 43 2.34 -12.29 8.97
C SER A 43 1.14 -12.86 8.19
N VAL A 44 0.89 -14.17 8.27
CA VAL A 44 -0.28 -14.81 7.65
C VAL A 44 -1.60 -14.39 8.32
N LEU A 45 -1.62 -14.21 9.64
CA LEU A 45 -2.77 -13.70 10.39
C LEU A 45 -3.03 -12.21 10.12
N GLN A 46 -1.98 -11.39 10.07
CA GLN A 46 -2.03 -9.99 9.66
C GLN A 46 -2.61 -9.86 8.25
N LEU A 47 -2.14 -10.66 7.29
CA LEU A 47 -2.69 -10.67 5.93
C LEU A 47 -4.19 -10.99 5.86
N LYS A 48 -4.71 -11.78 6.81
CA LYS A 48 -6.15 -12.10 6.90
C LYS A 48 -6.99 -11.03 7.63
N LEU A 49 -6.36 -10.21 8.46
CA LEU A 49 -7.02 -9.13 9.21
C LEU A 49 -6.95 -7.77 8.49
N GLN A 50 -6.07 -7.63 7.50
CA GLN A 50 -5.93 -6.41 6.71
C GLN A 50 -7.21 -6.13 5.91
N LYS A 51 -7.83 -5.00 6.20
CA LYS A 51 -9.02 -4.53 5.47
C LYS A 51 -8.60 -4.18 4.05
N ARG A 52 -9.28 -4.75 3.06
CA ARG A 52 -9.06 -4.43 1.63
C ARG A 52 -8.99 -2.92 1.44
N PRO A 53 -7.94 -2.39 0.77
CA PRO A 53 -7.79 -0.96 0.57
C PRO A 53 -8.87 -0.43 -0.37
N ARG A 54 -9.12 0.88 -0.31
CA ARG A 54 -10.06 1.54 -1.22
C ARG A 54 -9.46 1.64 -2.62
N GLY A 55 -10.31 1.54 -3.64
CA GLY A 55 -9.88 1.74 -5.03
C GLY A 55 -9.20 3.09 -5.24
N SER A 56 -9.70 4.13 -4.58
CA SER A 56 -9.10 5.47 -4.57
C SER A 56 -7.68 5.52 -3.98
N GLU A 57 -7.41 4.74 -2.94
CA GLU A 57 -6.10 4.65 -2.29
C GLU A 57 -5.11 3.95 -3.21
N VAL A 58 -5.51 2.83 -3.82
CA VAL A 58 -4.68 2.12 -4.81
C VAL A 58 -4.36 3.01 -6.00
N LEU A 59 -5.35 3.71 -6.56
CA LEU A 59 -5.15 4.67 -7.65
C LEU A 59 -4.14 5.75 -7.29
N SER A 60 -4.28 6.35 -6.10
CA SER A 60 -3.38 7.42 -5.67
C SER A 60 -1.98 6.91 -5.36
N ALA A 61 -1.85 5.73 -4.76
CA ALA A 61 -0.58 5.11 -4.43
C ALA A 61 0.19 4.76 -5.70
N TYR A 62 -0.46 4.10 -6.66
CA TYR A 62 0.15 3.71 -7.92
C TYR A 62 0.68 4.93 -8.71
N LEU A 63 -0.17 5.96 -8.89
CA LEU A 63 0.24 7.18 -9.59
C LEU A 63 1.45 7.86 -8.91
N ARG A 64 1.57 7.81 -7.58
CA ARG A 64 2.74 8.33 -6.86
C ARG A 64 3.97 7.43 -7.02
N GLN A 65 3.81 6.11 -6.94
CA GLN A 65 4.91 5.15 -7.12
C GLN A 65 5.55 5.26 -8.50
N CYS A 66 4.75 5.56 -9.53
CA CYS A 66 5.22 5.81 -10.89
C CYS A 66 5.69 7.25 -11.15
N ASN A 67 5.90 8.05 -10.10
CA ASN A 67 6.34 9.45 -10.20
C ASN A 67 5.42 10.32 -11.08
N GLU A 68 4.11 10.12 -10.97
CA GLU A 68 3.07 10.85 -11.69
C GLU A 68 3.23 10.80 -13.24
N PRO A 69 3.04 9.61 -13.86
CA PRO A 69 3.26 9.41 -15.29
C PRO A 69 2.27 10.23 -16.14
N PRO A 70 2.61 10.58 -17.40
CA PRO A 70 1.70 11.34 -18.26
C PRO A 70 0.38 10.61 -18.54
N TRP A 71 0.41 9.28 -18.64
CA TRP A 71 -0.78 8.43 -18.69
C TRP A 71 -0.47 7.04 -18.14
N THR A 72 -1.52 6.27 -17.85
CA THR A 72 -1.44 4.85 -17.51
C THR A 72 -2.81 4.20 -17.61
N SER A 73 -2.86 2.90 -17.92
CA SER A 73 -4.09 2.13 -18.10
C SER A 73 -3.95 0.72 -17.53
N TYR A 74 -4.57 0.48 -16.38
CA TYR A 74 -4.48 -0.79 -15.68
C TYR A 74 -5.85 -1.29 -15.20
N PHE A 75 -5.86 -2.52 -14.70
CA PHE A 75 -7.02 -3.21 -14.16
C PHE A 75 -6.79 -3.57 -12.70
N ILE A 76 -7.84 -3.50 -11.89
CA ILE A 76 -7.85 -4.01 -10.51
C ILE A 76 -8.98 -5.02 -10.38
N ARG A 77 -8.77 -6.15 -9.69
CA ARG A 77 -9.85 -7.09 -9.39
C ARG A 77 -10.78 -6.53 -8.32
N TYR A 78 -12.09 -6.69 -8.50
CA TYR A 78 -13.07 -6.34 -7.47
C TYR A 78 -12.80 -7.01 -6.12
N LYS A 79 -12.23 -8.23 -6.12
CA LYS A 79 -11.93 -8.96 -4.89
C LYS A 79 -10.81 -8.34 -4.05
N ASP A 80 -9.90 -7.58 -4.67
CA ASP A 80 -8.69 -7.08 -3.99
C ASP A 80 -8.90 -5.69 -3.34
N ILE A 81 -10.00 -5.00 -3.68
CA ILE A 81 -10.28 -3.64 -3.21
C ILE A 81 -11.72 -3.44 -2.74
N ILE A 82 -11.95 -2.36 -2.00
CA ILE A 82 -13.29 -1.80 -1.76
C ILE A 82 -13.53 -0.72 -2.82
N ASP A 83 -14.57 -0.89 -3.63
CA ASP A 83 -14.94 0.06 -4.69
C ASP A 83 -15.70 1.27 -4.10
N ASP A 84 -14.93 2.28 -3.69
CA ASP A 84 -15.44 3.55 -3.15
C ASP A 84 -15.70 4.62 -4.23
N GLN A 85 -15.39 4.30 -5.49
CA GLN A 85 -15.60 5.15 -6.66
C GLN A 85 -16.73 4.62 -7.55
N TRP A 86 -17.58 3.75 -7.00
CA TRP A 86 -18.70 3.16 -7.71
C TRP A 86 -19.64 4.22 -8.28
N GLY A 87 -20.17 3.96 -9.48
CA GLY A 87 -21.04 4.89 -10.19
C GLY A 87 -20.33 6.02 -10.94
N LYS A 88 -19.06 6.32 -10.63
CA LYS A 88 -18.25 7.27 -11.41
C LYS A 88 -17.64 6.59 -12.63
N SER A 89 -17.76 7.25 -13.77
CA SER A 89 -17.23 6.81 -15.07
C SER A 89 -16.14 7.75 -15.58
N HIS A 90 -16.27 9.06 -15.41
CA HIS A 90 -15.26 10.03 -15.83
C HIS A 90 -15.13 11.16 -14.81
N PHE A 91 -13.97 11.33 -14.19
CA PHE A 91 -13.80 12.31 -13.12
C PHE A 91 -12.37 12.81 -12.98
N ASN A 92 -12.22 13.97 -12.34
CA ASN A 92 -10.91 14.51 -11.98
C ASN A 92 -10.39 13.84 -10.72
N TRP A 93 -9.09 13.51 -10.71
CA TRP A 93 -8.40 12.95 -9.57
C TRP A 93 -7.08 13.67 -9.34
N LYS A 94 -6.97 14.35 -8.20
CA LYS A 94 -5.77 15.09 -7.83
C LYS A 94 -4.80 14.19 -7.07
N VAL A 95 -3.56 14.09 -7.55
CA VAL A 95 -2.48 13.33 -6.92
C VAL A 95 -1.23 14.19 -6.90
N GLY A 96 -0.72 14.46 -5.70
CA GLY A 96 0.46 15.31 -5.51
C GLY A 96 0.26 16.69 -6.13
N ALA A 97 1.11 17.05 -7.09
CA ALA A 97 1.04 18.32 -7.81
C ALA A 97 0.13 18.27 -9.05
N SER A 98 -0.25 17.08 -9.50
CA SER A 98 -0.91 16.87 -10.78
C SER A 98 -2.40 16.54 -10.65
N ASN A 99 -3.14 16.80 -11.73
CA ASN A 99 -4.51 16.35 -11.89
C ASN A 99 -4.59 15.33 -13.02
N TYR A 100 -5.43 14.32 -12.83
CA TYR A 100 -5.69 13.27 -13.80
C TYR A 100 -7.16 13.27 -14.18
N HIS A 101 -7.43 13.06 -15.45
CA HIS A 101 -8.74 12.63 -15.92
C HIS A 101 -8.76 11.11 -15.82
N ILE A 102 -9.69 10.60 -15.02
CA ILE A 102 -9.85 9.16 -14.77
C ILE A 102 -11.08 8.69 -15.53
N LEU A 103 -10.85 7.90 -16.57
CA LEU A 103 -11.90 7.14 -17.22
C LEU A 103 -11.95 5.74 -16.61
N ARG A 104 -13.05 5.46 -15.92
CA ARG A 104 -13.28 4.24 -15.15
C ARG A 104 -14.39 3.39 -15.76
N THR A 105 -14.10 2.12 -15.96
CA THR A 105 -15.07 1.14 -16.45
C THR A 105 -15.05 -0.09 -15.56
N GLY A 106 -16.17 -0.37 -14.90
CA GLY A 106 -16.38 -1.64 -14.22
C GLY A 106 -16.60 -2.73 -15.27
N CYS A 107 -15.69 -3.69 -15.35
CA CYS A 107 -15.70 -4.79 -16.32
C CYS A 107 -15.43 -6.11 -15.59
N TYR A 108 -16.48 -6.67 -14.97
CA TYR A 108 -16.37 -7.82 -14.07
C TYR A 108 -15.57 -8.98 -14.70
N PRO A 109 -14.54 -9.54 -14.00
CA PRO A 109 -14.24 -9.40 -12.58
C PRO A 109 -13.27 -8.26 -12.20
N TYR A 110 -13.00 -7.33 -13.13
CA TYR A 110 -12.07 -6.23 -12.95
C TYR A 110 -12.75 -4.84 -12.99
N ILE A 111 -12.02 -3.83 -12.56
CA ILE A 111 -12.28 -2.42 -12.86
C ILE A 111 -11.09 -1.92 -13.67
N LYS A 112 -11.34 -1.40 -14.86
CA LYS A 112 -10.34 -0.71 -15.66
C LYS A 112 -10.26 0.75 -15.26
N TYR A 113 -9.03 1.22 -15.08
CA TYR A 113 -8.66 2.61 -14.96
C TYR A 113 -7.88 3.02 -16.20
N HIS A 114 -8.25 4.14 -16.79
CA HIS A 114 -7.44 4.86 -17.75
C HIS A 114 -7.22 6.26 -17.20
N CYS A 115 -5.97 6.59 -16.91
CA CYS A 115 -5.57 7.82 -16.26
C CYS A 115 -4.76 8.65 -17.25
N THR A 116 -5.14 9.90 -17.44
CA THR A 116 -4.39 10.83 -18.29
C THR A 116 -4.15 12.12 -17.53
N LYS A 117 -2.89 12.55 -17.45
CA LYS A 117 -2.46 13.76 -16.77
C LYS A 117 -2.95 14.98 -17.54
N ARG A 118 -3.87 15.76 -16.94
CA ARG A 118 -4.51 16.93 -17.57
C ARG A 118 -4.92 17.96 -16.53
N SER A 119 -5.05 19.21 -16.97
CA SER A 119 -5.61 20.27 -16.12
C SER A 119 -7.04 19.94 -15.69
N HIS A 120 -7.45 20.53 -14.57
CA HIS A 120 -8.81 20.35 -14.06
C HIS A 120 -9.83 20.87 -15.07
N GLN A 121 -10.85 20.07 -15.38
CA GLN A 121 -11.93 20.43 -16.32
C GLN A 121 -13.27 19.94 -15.77
N ASP A 122 -14.38 20.58 -16.14
CA ASP A 122 -15.69 20.02 -15.81
C ASP A 122 -15.95 18.80 -16.70
N LEU A 123 -16.07 17.62 -16.06
CA LEU A 123 -16.30 16.32 -16.72
C LEU A 123 -17.71 15.78 -16.45
N THR A 124 -18.60 16.61 -15.89
CA THR A 124 -19.92 16.18 -15.41
C THR A 124 -20.81 15.69 -16.54
N ILE A 125 -20.70 16.29 -17.73
CA ILE A 125 -21.51 15.93 -18.90
C ILE A 125 -21.06 14.57 -19.43
N GLU A 126 -19.75 14.38 -19.59
CA GLU A 126 -19.13 13.13 -20.03
C GLU A 126 -19.44 11.98 -19.07
N ASP A 127 -19.35 12.21 -17.76
CA ASP A 127 -19.69 11.20 -16.75
C ASP A 127 -21.15 10.73 -16.90
N LYS A 128 -22.08 11.67 -17.01
CA LYS A 128 -23.52 11.38 -17.19
C LYS A 128 -23.76 10.63 -18.49
N PHE A 129 -23.10 11.04 -19.58
CA PHE A 129 -23.23 10.40 -20.88
C PHE A 129 -22.76 8.94 -20.84
N PHE A 130 -21.58 8.66 -20.29
CA PHE A 130 -21.09 7.28 -20.16
C PHE A 130 -21.96 6.42 -19.24
N ARG A 131 -22.47 7.00 -18.15
CA ARG A 131 -23.41 6.30 -17.26
C ARG A 131 -24.71 5.96 -17.98
N PHE A 132 -25.25 6.90 -18.74
CA PHE A 132 -26.47 6.70 -19.53
C PHE A 132 -26.31 5.58 -20.57
N ILE A 133 -25.20 5.56 -21.31
CA ILE A 133 -24.89 4.49 -22.26
C ILE A 133 -24.81 3.13 -21.57
N LYS A 134 -24.14 3.05 -20.42
CA LYS A 134 -24.03 1.80 -19.64
C LYS A 134 -25.41 1.29 -19.22
N CYS A 135 -26.33 2.17 -18.83
CA CYS A 135 -27.70 1.82 -18.49
C CYS A 135 -28.49 1.31 -19.70
N ILE A 136 -28.44 1.99 -20.85
CA ILE A 136 -29.16 1.55 -22.06
C ILE A 136 -28.69 0.17 -22.50
N ASN A 137 -27.39 -0.09 -22.44
CA ASN A 137 -26.79 -1.35 -22.88
C ASN A 137 -26.79 -2.43 -21.79
N LEU A 138 -27.48 -2.22 -20.66
CA LEU A 138 -27.54 -3.13 -19.51
C LEU A 138 -26.17 -3.60 -19.02
N GLY A 139 -25.11 -2.81 -19.26
CA GLY A 139 -23.73 -3.19 -18.95
C GLY A 139 -23.18 -4.39 -19.74
N LEU A 140 -23.85 -4.88 -20.78
CA LEU A 140 -23.37 -6.02 -21.59
C LEU A 140 -21.99 -5.77 -22.22
N PRO A 141 -21.70 -4.59 -22.81
CA PRO A 141 -20.36 -4.30 -23.33
C PRO A 141 -19.28 -4.33 -22.24
N CYS A 142 -19.62 -3.88 -21.03
CA CYS A 142 -18.72 -3.90 -19.88
C CYS A 142 -18.40 -5.34 -19.45
N LEU A 143 -19.39 -6.23 -19.46
CA LEU A 143 -19.19 -7.65 -19.12
C LEU A 143 -18.35 -8.36 -20.19
N ALA A 144 -18.67 -8.18 -21.47
CA ALA A 144 -17.90 -8.75 -22.58
C ALA A 144 -16.43 -8.29 -22.52
N TYR A 145 -16.21 -7.02 -22.21
CA TYR A 145 -14.87 -6.47 -22.04
C TYR A 145 -14.14 -7.07 -20.83
N GLY A 146 -14.84 -7.31 -19.72
CA GLY A 146 -14.27 -7.97 -18.55
C GLY A 146 -13.84 -9.41 -18.83
N ILE A 147 -14.66 -10.16 -19.56
CA ILE A 147 -14.32 -11.52 -20.02
C ILE A 147 -13.11 -11.49 -20.94
N ALA A 148 -13.06 -10.57 -21.91
CA ALA A 148 -11.90 -10.40 -22.79
C ALA A 148 -10.63 -10.07 -21.98
N ALA A 149 -10.72 -9.20 -20.98
CA ALA A 149 -9.59 -8.85 -20.11
C ALA A 149 -9.03 -10.06 -19.35
N VAL A 150 -9.87 -11.01 -18.92
CA VAL A 150 -9.39 -12.26 -18.28
C VAL A 150 -8.39 -13.01 -19.17
N TYR A 151 -8.61 -13.01 -20.49
CA TYR A 151 -7.73 -13.69 -21.45
C TYR A 151 -6.55 -12.83 -21.93
N LEU A 152 -6.69 -11.51 -21.90
CA LEU A 152 -5.72 -10.57 -22.48
C LEU A 152 -4.72 -10.00 -21.48
N ILE A 153 -4.96 -10.11 -20.17
CA ILE A 153 -4.01 -9.65 -19.15
C ILE A 153 -2.75 -10.52 -19.21
N GLN A 154 -1.59 -9.88 -19.39
CA GLN A 154 -0.29 -10.57 -19.47
C GLN A 154 0.66 -10.15 -18.35
N HIS A 155 0.49 -8.95 -17.81
CA HIS A 155 1.44 -8.36 -16.87
C HIS A 155 0.74 -7.99 -15.56
N VAL A 156 1.47 -8.14 -14.45
CA VAL A 156 0.98 -7.86 -13.09
C VAL A 156 2.05 -7.03 -12.37
N GLU A 157 1.65 -5.89 -11.83
CA GLU A 157 2.50 -5.09 -10.95
C GLU A 157 1.90 -5.04 -9.54
N MET A 158 2.76 -4.81 -8.55
CA MET A 158 2.34 -4.71 -7.15
C MET A 158 2.38 -3.25 -6.70
N VAL A 159 1.25 -2.75 -6.23
CA VAL A 159 1.12 -1.40 -5.66
C VAL A 159 1.21 -1.50 -4.15
N ASP A 160 2.03 -0.66 -3.52
CA ASP A 160 2.12 -0.59 -2.05
C ASP A 160 1.10 0.42 -1.54
N VAL A 161 0.14 -0.06 -0.75
CA VAL A 161 -0.89 0.75 -0.10
C VAL A 161 -0.88 0.43 1.38
N ASN A 162 -0.42 1.36 2.21
CA ASN A 162 -0.38 1.22 3.68
C ASN A 162 0.31 -0.09 4.13
N ASN A 163 1.46 -0.42 3.54
CA ASN A 163 2.21 -1.66 3.80
C ASN A 163 1.50 -2.95 3.33
N GLN A 164 0.46 -2.83 2.51
CA GLN A 164 -0.20 -3.94 1.84
C GLN A 164 0.10 -3.89 0.34
N GLN A 165 0.54 -5.00 -0.22
CA GLN A 165 0.72 -5.11 -1.68
C GLN A 165 -0.58 -5.50 -2.37
N VAL A 166 -1.01 -4.69 -3.34
CA VAL A 166 -2.21 -4.90 -4.14
C VAL A 166 -1.81 -5.15 -5.60
N PRO A 167 -2.20 -6.28 -6.20
CA PRO A 167 -1.90 -6.53 -7.61
C PRO A 167 -2.77 -5.68 -8.52
N ILE A 168 -2.12 -4.95 -9.43
CA ILE A 168 -2.72 -4.32 -10.59
C ILE A 168 -2.31 -5.10 -11.84
N PHE A 169 -3.16 -5.09 -12.85
CA PHE A 169 -3.02 -5.93 -14.04
C PHE A 169 -2.97 -5.07 -15.29
N PHE A 170 -2.13 -5.45 -16.24
CA PHE A 170 -2.00 -4.78 -17.53
C PHE A 170 -2.15 -5.79 -18.67
N LEU A 171 -2.63 -5.31 -19.82
CA LEU A 171 -2.65 -6.13 -21.05
C LEU A 171 -1.22 -6.35 -21.55
N TYR A 172 -0.40 -5.30 -21.51
CA TYR A 172 1.01 -5.30 -21.90
C TYR A 172 1.80 -4.50 -20.88
N GLU A 173 3.10 -4.78 -20.78
CA GLU A 173 4.00 -3.98 -19.94
C GLU A 173 4.01 -2.53 -20.43
N GLU A 174 3.75 -1.58 -19.52
CA GLU A 174 3.78 -0.16 -19.86
C GLU A 174 5.22 0.35 -19.93
N ASP A 175 5.54 1.08 -20.99
CA ASP A 175 6.78 1.83 -21.06
C ASP A 175 6.70 3.04 -20.13
N LYS A 176 7.31 2.91 -18.94
CA LYS A 176 7.36 3.95 -17.91
C LYS A 176 8.15 5.19 -18.35
N GLY A 177 8.82 5.15 -19.50
CA GLY A 177 9.54 6.26 -20.12
C GLY A 177 8.75 7.02 -21.18
N SER A 178 7.49 6.67 -21.46
CA SER A 178 6.70 7.39 -22.48
C SER A 178 6.54 8.86 -22.10
N LEU A 179 6.99 9.76 -22.98
CA LEU A 179 6.86 11.22 -22.83
C LEU A 179 5.46 11.74 -23.19
N TYR A 180 4.62 10.88 -23.78
CA TYR A 180 3.31 11.19 -24.33
C TYR A 180 2.30 10.16 -23.88
#